data_AF-A0A1R3IV10-F1
#
_entry.id   AF-A0A1R3IV10-F1
#
_cell.length_a   1.000
_cell.length_b   1.000
_cell.length_c   1.000
_cell.angle_alpha   90.00
_cell.angle_beta   90.00
_cell.angle_gamma   90.00
#
_symmetry.space_group_name_H-M   'P 1'
#
loop_
_entity.id
_entity.type
_entity.pdbx_description
1 polymer ?
#
loop_
_entity_poly.entity_id
_entity_poly.type
_entity_poly.pdbx_seq_one_letter_code
_entity_poly.pdbx_strand_id
1 'polypeptide(L)'
;MKAFGVGKRLCGSLSFLLKSNASNPTLPALSPSFLHPLLSSPWSASQQRGAKVNAIHLRPGNVIEKSGRIYQVVESEHKQRGRGGAMMQLELRDVDNGNKVSLRFGTEEPVERVFVEQKSFQCLYTENKTAFLIEPETFDQLQVPLDLFGKSAAYLKEEMKVTLQLFDGRPLSGSVPKHVTCIIKETQTPMKGVSATPRYKKALLDNGLTVQGPTVSDWSPDRIGLKFMDFKVFLFLVEFAHYHCYRVPPYLDVGEEIIISTEDDSYISRVKFIYVMSVIKLGSSSFECQNHLD
;
A
#
# COMPACT_ATOMS: atom_id res chain seq x y z
N MET A 1 -45.20 38.38 -37.24
CA MET A 1 -46.38 37.56 -37.57
C MET A 1 -46.75 36.73 -36.34
N LYS A 2 -48.00 36.89 -35.85
CA LYS A 2 -48.85 36.07 -34.94
C LYS A 2 -48.16 35.25 -33.82
N ALA A 3 -48.40 35.36 -32.51
CA ALA A 3 -49.55 35.66 -31.63
C ALA A 3 -49.96 34.43 -30.78
N PHE A 4 -49.91 34.63 -29.44
CA PHE A 4 -50.87 34.26 -28.38
C PHE A 4 -51.25 32.81 -27.98
N GLY A 5 -51.33 32.64 -26.64
CA GLY A 5 -52.19 31.70 -25.86
C GLY A 5 -51.40 30.95 -24.78
N VAL A 6 -51.42 31.22 -23.46
CA VAL A 6 -52.45 31.48 -22.42
C VAL A 6 -53.47 30.35 -22.21
N GLY A 7 -53.42 29.72 -21.02
CA GLY A 7 -54.48 28.90 -20.41
C GLY A 7 -53.93 28.06 -19.25
N LYS A 8 -54.04 28.45 -17.98
CA LYS A 8 -55.20 28.51 -17.05
C LYS A 8 -55.21 27.33 -16.06
N ARG A 9 -55.32 27.71 -14.78
CA ARG A 9 -55.49 26.93 -13.55
C ARG A 9 -56.64 25.92 -13.66
N LEU A 10 -56.60 24.85 -12.87
CA LEU A 10 -57.75 24.39 -12.11
C LEU A 10 -57.33 23.59 -10.87
N CYS A 11 -57.98 23.95 -9.78
CA CYS A 11 -57.90 23.45 -8.42
C CYS A 11 -59.12 22.53 -8.20
N GLY A 12 -58.96 21.47 -7.42
CA GLY A 12 -60.04 20.64 -6.90
C GLY A 12 -59.41 19.55 -6.03
N SER A 13 -59.35 19.68 -4.70
CA SER A 13 -60.44 19.59 -3.73
C SER A 13 -61.25 18.30 -3.86
N LEU A 14 -60.80 17.24 -3.18
CA LEU A 14 -61.69 16.17 -2.72
C LEU A 14 -61.48 15.97 -1.21
N SER A 15 -62.30 16.68 -0.45
CA SER A 15 -62.58 16.43 0.96
C SER A 15 -63.69 15.38 1.04
N PHE A 16 -63.43 14.26 1.73
CA PHE A 16 -64.49 13.36 2.18
C PHE A 16 -64.48 13.29 3.71
N LEU A 17 -65.54 13.87 4.26
CA LEU A 17 -65.95 13.85 5.66
C LEU A 17 -66.36 12.44 6.09
N LEU A 18 -65.96 12.04 7.31
CA LEU A 18 -66.78 11.19 8.16
C LEU A 18 -66.65 11.66 9.63
N LYS A 19 -67.83 11.97 10.18
CA LYS A 19 -68.18 12.40 11.55
C LYS A 19 -67.68 11.42 12.61
N SER A 20 -66.91 11.88 13.60
CA SER A 20 -67.34 12.26 14.97
C SER A 20 -68.11 11.20 15.76
N ASN A 21 -67.55 10.73 16.88
CA ASN A 21 -68.25 10.73 18.15
C ASN A 21 -67.28 10.71 19.35
N ALA A 22 -67.66 11.48 20.35
CA ALA A 22 -66.88 11.87 21.52
C ALA A 22 -67.09 10.92 22.70
N SER A 23 -66.08 10.83 23.57
CA SER A 23 -66.25 10.93 25.03
C SER A 23 -64.88 10.91 25.73
N ASN A 24 -64.48 12.06 26.29
CA ASN A 24 -63.50 12.12 27.37
C ASN A 24 -64.09 11.51 28.64
N PRO A 25 -63.24 11.01 29.55
CA PRO A 25 -63.13 11.73 30.82
C PRO A 25 -61.68 11.95 31.26
N THR A 26 -61.47 13.17 31.77
CA THR A 26 -60.30 13.69 32.47
C THR A 26 -60.00 12.94 33.76
N LEU A 27 -58.71 12.85 34.15
CA LEU A 27 -58.11 13.05 35.49
C LEU A 27 -56.65 12.52 35.47
N PRO A 28 -55.75 12.92 36.40
CA PRO A 28 -55.28 14.26 36.71
C PRO A 28 -53.74 14.40 36.52
N ALA A 29 -53.27 15.65 36.48
CA ALA A 29 -51.86 15.99 36.48
C ALA A 29 -51.17 15.62 37.81
N LEU A 30 -50.00 14.97 37.71
CA LEU A 30 -49.01 14.88 38.78
C LEU A 30 -47.66 15.40 38.27
N SER A 31 -47.04 16.17 39.16
CA SER A 31 -45.94 17.12 38.98
C SER A 31 -44.54 16.45 38.87
N PRO A 32 -43.48 17.23 38.56
CA PRO A 32 -42.27 16.76 37.92
C PRO A 32 -41.19 16.38 38.94
N SER A 33 -40.57 15.22 38.74
CA SER A 33 -39.38 14.80 39.49
C SER A 33 -38.53 13.84 38.67
N PHE A 34 -37.38 14.35 38.24
CA PHE A 34 -36.13 13.60 38.16
C PHE A 34 -36.15 12.22 37.50
N LEU A 35 -36.06 12.21 36.17
CA LEU A 35 -35.30 11.15 35.49
C LEU A 35 -34.21 11.83 34.67
N HIS A 36 -33.02 11.87 35.29
CA HIS A 36 -31.78 12.15 34.58
C HIS A 36 -31.66 11.21 33.38
N PRO A 37 -31.29 11.69 32.19
CA PRO A 37 -30.82 10.82 31.12
C PRO A 37 -29.43 10.28 31.53
N LEU A 38 -29.39 9.28 32.41
CA LEU A 38 -28.20 8.46 32.68
C LEU A 38 -28.05 7.41 31.57
N LEU A 39 -27.92 7.87 30.34
CA LEU A 39 -27.23 7.13 29.30
C LEU A 39 -26.83 8.10 28.17
N SER A 40 -26.12 9.17 28.52
CA SER A 40 -25.14 9.70 27.57
C SER A 40 -24.19 8.54 27.28
N SER A 41 -24.31 7.98 26.07
CA SER A 41 -23.53 6.86 25.61
C SER A 41 -22.06 7.03 26.02
N PRO A 42 -21.42 6.05 26.67
CA PRO A 42 -19.99 6.11 26.98
C PRO A 42 -19.12 6.00 25.71
N TRP A 43 -19.74 5.95 24.54
CA TRP A 43 -19.12 5.93 23.21
C TRP A 43 -18.12 7.08 22.94
N SER A 44 -18.16 8.18 23.71
CA SER A 44 -17.10 9.19 23.63
C SER A 44 -15.73 8.69 24.14
N ALA A 45 -15.68 7.47 24.69
CA ALA A 45 -14.48 6.79 25.14
C ALA A 45 -14.06 5.69 24.15
N SER A 46 -13.61 6.10 22.96
CA SER A 46 -12.54 5.38 22.28
C SER A 46 -11.57 6.40 21.70
N GLN A 47 -11.03 7.22 22.58
CA GLN A 47 -9.89 8.04 22.22
C GLN A 47 -8.65 7.33 22.70
N GLN A 48 -8.08 6.52 21.81
CA GLN A 48 -6.63 6.44 21.68
C GLN A 48 -6.15 7.81 21.11
N ARG A 49 -6.49 8.91 21.81
CA ARG A 49 -6.00 10.26 21.47
C ARG A 49 -4.51 10.22 21.75
N GLY A 50 -3.75 10.62 20.74
CA GLY A 50 -2.33 10.41 20.59
C GLY A 50 -1.41 10.63 21.81
N ALA A 51 -0.18 10.15 21.71
CA ALA A 51 0.85 10.48 22.69
C ALA A 51 1.41 11.88 22.46
N LYS A 52 1.63 12.64 23.54
CA LYS A 52 2.35 13.92 23.47
C LYS A 52 3.84 13.64 23.30
N VAL A 53 4.41 14.05 22.17
CA VAL A 53 5.79 13.75 21.76
C VAL A 53 6.47 15.05 21.33
N ASN A 54 7.75 15.23 21.66
CA ASN A 54 8.51 16.39 21.22
C ASN A 54 8.68 16.40 19.69
N ALA A 55 8.68 17.60 19.09
CA ALA A 55 8.78 17.76 17.64
C ALA A 55 10.03 17.11 17.02
N ILE A 56 11.13 17.00 17.77
CA ILE A 56 12.36 16.33 17.32
C ILE A 56 12.18 14.83 17.01
N HIS A 57 11.22 14.16 17.65
CA HIS A 57 10.97 12.74 17.45
C HIS A 57 9.98 12.45 16.30
N LEU A 58 9.48 13.49 15.64
CA LEU A 58 8.58 13.33 14.50
C LEU A 58 9.38 12.92 13.26
N ARG A 59 8.94 11.83 12.62
CA ARG A 59 9.51 11.28 11.39
C ARG A 59 8.47 11.33 10.27
N PRO A 60 8.90 11.31 8.99
CA PRO A 60 7.99 11.10 7.87
C PRO A 60 7.11 9.87 8.07
N GLY A 61 5.83 9.98 7.75
CA GLY A 61 4.81 8.95 7.95
C GLY A 61 4.09 9.02 9.30
N ASN A 62 4.59 9.75 10.29
CA ASN A 62 3.84 9.98 11.52
C ASN A 62 2.60 10.85 11.25
N VAL A 63 1.55 10.63 12.04
CA VAL A 63 0.33 11.45 12.00
C VAL A 63 0.24 12.27 13.28
N ILE A 64 -0.07 13.56 13.14
CA ILE A 64 -0.14 14.52 14.23
C ILE A 64 -1.47 15.26 14.20
N GLU A 65 -1.95 15.66 15.37
CA GLU A 65 -3.10 16.55 15.52
C GLU A 65 -2.61 17.96 15.84
N LYS A 66 -3.10 18.96 15.09
CA LYS A 66 -2.83 20.38 15.38
C LYS A 66 -4.07 21.19 15.05
N SER A 67 -4.51 22.02 16.00
CA SER A 67 -5.68 22.89 15.83
C SER A 67 -6.96 22.13 15.44
N GLY A 68 -7.14 20.91 15.98
CA GLY A 68 -8.30 20.05 15.70
C GLY A 68 -8.32 19.45 14.30
N ARG A 69 -7.21 19.48 13.57
CA ARG A 69 -7.04 18.85 12.27
C ARG A 69 -5.91 17.83 12.31
N ILE A 70 -6.04 16.82 11.46
CA ILE A 70 -5.11 15.69 11.39
C ILE A 70 -4.21 15.87 10.19
N TYR A 71 -2.91 15.76 10.45
CA TYR A 71 -1.88 15.94 9.45
C TYR A 71 -0.95 14.75 9.41
N GLN A 72 -0.62 14.29 8.21
CA GLN A 72 0.46 13.34 7.98
C GLN A 72 1.77 14.09 7.71
N VAL A 73 2.84 13.71 8.41
CA VAL A 73 4.18 14.26 8.19
C VAL A 73 4.74 13.69 6.88
N VAL A 74 4.99 14.55 5.90
CA VAL A 74 5.60 14.19 4.61
C VAL A 74 7.11 14.28 4.71
N GLU A 75 7.62 15.38 5.28
CA GLU A 75 9.05 15.63 5.41
C GLU A 75 9.35 16.31 6.75
N SER A 76 10.53 16.01 7.31
CA SER A 76 10.99 16.56 8.57
C SER A 76 12.43 17.04 8.43
N GLU A 77 12.65 18.35 8.61
CA GLU A 77 13.97 18.97 8.53
C GLU A 77 14.35 19.57 9.89
N HIS A 78 15.52 19.18 10.41
CA HIS A 78 16.11 19.81 11.59
C HIS A 78 17.07 20.91 11.15
N LYS A 79 16.70 22.18 11.37
CA LYS A 79 17.52 23.34 11.00
C LYS A 79 18.12 23.99 12.24
N GLN A 80 19.46 23.99 12.28
CA GLN A 80 20.24 24.76 13.25
C GLN A 80 20.74 26.02 12.54
N ARG A 81 20.37 27.20 13.05
CA ARG A 81 20.89 28.45 12.51
C ARG A 81 22.06 28.91 13.37
N GLY A 82 23.30 28.78 12.91
CA GLY A 82 24.50 29.37 13.53
C GLY A 82 24.43 29.54 15.06
N ARG A 83 24.13 30.77 15.53
CA ARG A 83 24.03 31.15 16.95
C ARG A 83 22.60 31.18 17.53
N GLY A 84 21.60 30.74 16.78
CA GLY A 84 20.20 30.63 17.18
C GLY A 84 19.81 29.21 17.58
N GLY A 85 18.69 29.09 18.30
CA GLY A 85 18.13 27.81 18.72
C GLY A 85 17.77 26.90 17.54
N ALA A 86 17.79 25.59 17.79
CA ALA A 86 17.42 24.59 16.79
C ALA A 86 15.89 24.59 16.57
N MET A 87 15.47 24.53 15.30
CA MET A 87 14.08 24.50 14.89
C MET A 87 13.80 23.28 14.02
N MET A 88 12.64 22.67 14.21
CA MET A 88 12.11 21.64 13.34
C MET A 88 11.19 22.28 12.32
N GLN A 89 11.48 22.13 11.03
CA GLN A 89 10.58 22.48 9.95
C GLN A 89 9.94 21.18 9.44
N LEU A 90 8.61 21.11 9.50
CA LEU A 90 7.84 19.96 9.04
C LEU A 90 7.00 20.35 7.84
N GLU A 91 7.04 19.53 6.81
CA GLU A 91 6.04 19.55 5.74
C GLU A 91 4.95 18.54 6.06
N LEU A 92 3.73 19.05 6.17
CA LEU A 92 2.56 18.31 6.60
C LEU A 92 1.58 18.22 5.43
N ARG A 93 0.85 17.12 5.34
CA ARG A 93 -0.30 16.94 4.45
C ARG A 93 -1.56 16.79 5.28
N ASP A 94 -2.53 17.66 5.05
CA ASP A 94 -3.86 17.56 5.65
C ASP A 94 -4.52 16.27 5.16
N VAL A 95 -5.04 15.45 6.08
CA VAL A 95 -5.72 14.20 5.74
C VAL A 95 -7.06 14.45 5.07
N ASP A 96 -7.80 15.47 5.50
CA ASP A 96 -9.16 15.73 4.99
C ASP A 96 -9.11 16.51 3.66
N ASN A 97 -8.24 17.52 3.57
CA ASN A 97 -8.15 18.37 2.38
C ASN A 97 -7.05 17.94 1.39
N GLY A 98 -6.10 17.10 1.80
CA GLY A 98 -4.93 16.75 0.99
C GLY A 98 -3.90 17.87 0.80
N ASN A 99 -4.16 19.06 1.35
CA ASN A 99 -3.31 20.25 1.20
C ASN A 99 -1.98 20.11 1.94
N LYS A 100 -0.89 20.57 1.32
CA LYS A 100 0.43 20.61 1.95
C LYS A 100 0.61 21.92 2.73
N VAL A 101 1.08 21.84 3.97
CA VAL A 101 1.32 22.97 4.88
C VAL A 101 2.69 22.82 5.51
N SER A 102 3.51 23.87 5.49
CA SER A 102 4.79 23.91 6.19
C SER A 102 4.62 24.54 7.58
N LEU A 103 4.89 23.79 8.65
CA LEU A 103 4.90 24.31 10.01
C LEU A 103 6.30 24.27 10.61
N ARG A 104 6.58 25.22 11.50
CA ARG A 104 7.85 25.30 12.24
C ARG A 104 7.57 25.10 13.71
N PHE A 105 8.31 24.18 14.32
CA PHE A 105 8.20 23.83 15.73
C PHE A 105 9.52 24.08 16.44
N GLY A 106 9.45 24.46 17.71
CA GLY A 106 10.61 24.40 18.60
C GLY A 106 11.06 22.94 18.80
N THR A 107 12.36 22.72 19.05
CA THR A 107 12.89 21.35 19.26
C THR A 107 12.22 20.63 20.44
N GLU A 108 11.91 21.37 21.50
CA GLU A 108 11.24 20.89 22.71
C GLU A 108 9.72 21.18 22.71
N GLU A 109 9.18 21.71 21.60
CA GLU A 109 7.74 21.95 21.52
C GLU A 109 7.00 20.61 21.48
N PRO A 110 6.06 20.37 22.40
CA PRO A 110 5.33 19.12 22.40
C PRO A 110 4.21 19.14 21.35
N VAL A 111 4.09 18.05 20.61
CA VAL A 111 3.11 17.83 19.55
C VAL A 111 2.28 16.60 19.89
N GLU A 112 0.98 16.64 19.60
CA GLU A 112 0.08 15.52 19.79
C GLU A 112 0.24 14.55 18.61
N ARG A 113 0.87 13.40 18.85
CA ARG A 113 1.09 12.35 17.84
C ARG A 113 -0.02 11.32 17.93
N VAL A 114 -0.80 11.22 16.87
CA VAL A 114 -1.91 10.26 16.76
C VAL A 114 -1.37 8.87 16.42
N PHE A 115 -1.94 7.84 17.05
CA PHE A 115 -1.65 6.45 16.72
C PHE A 115 -2.45 6.04 15.48
N VAL A 116 -1.76 5.39 14.55
CA VAL A 116 -2.34 4.90 13.30
C VAL A 116 -2.27 3.39 13.34
N GLU A 117 -3.38 2.73 13.03
CA GLU A 117 -3.44 1.28 12.97
C GLU A 117 -2.93 0.82 11.61
N GLN A 118 -2.00 -0.13 11.62
CA GLN A 118 -1.50 -0.73 10.40
C GLN A 118 -2.07 -2.14 10.28
N LYS A 119 -2.86 -2.36 9.23
CA LYS A 119 -3.54 -3.64 8.98
C LYS A 119 -3.25 -4.15 7.58
N SER A 120 -3.20 -5.48 7.44
CA SER A 120 -3.01 -6.14 6.15
C SER A 120 -4.34 -6.49 5.51
N PHE A 121 -4.50 -6.17 4.23
CA PHE A 121 -5.67 -6.48 3.42
C PHE A 121 -5.25 -7.30 2.19
N GLN A 122 -6.20 -7.97 1.56
CA GLN A 122 -6.02 -8.59 0.25
C GLN A 122 -6.77 -7.78 -0.81
N CYS A 123 -6.12 -7.54 -1.94
CA CYS A 123 -6.76 -6.89 -3.07
C CYS A 123 -7.66 -7.88 -3.80
N LEU A 124 -8.94 -7.56 -3.95
CA LEU A 124 -9.87 -8.37 -4.74
C LEU A 124 -9.76 -8.00 -6.21
N TYR A 125 -10.12 -6.77 -6.54
CA TYR A 125 -10.07 -6.21 -7.88
C TYR A 125 -9.96 -4.69 -7.81
N THR A 126 -9.66 -4.08 -8.95
CA THR A 126 -9.64 -2.62 -9.09
C THR A 126 -10.67 -2.19 -10.14
N GLU A 127 -11.48 -1.18 -9.83
CA GLU A 127 -12.51 -0.65 -10.72
C GLU A 127 -12.51 0.87 -10.67
N ASN A 128 -12.61 1.55 -11.81
CA ASN A 128 -12.84 3.01 -11.88
C ASN A 128 -11.94 3.87 -10.96
N LYS A 129 -10.66 3.49 -10.81
CA LYS A 129 -9.65 4.10 -9.92
C LYS A 129 -9.84 3.87 -8.42
N THR A 130 -10.61 2.86 -8.05
CA THR A 130 -10.80 2.40 -6.68
C THR A 130 -10.32 0.95 -6.57
N ALA A 131 -9.57 0.66 -5.52
CA ALA A 131 -9.20 -0.70 -5.14
C ALA A 131 -10.21 -1.23 -4.13
N PHE A 132 -10.75 -2.43 -4.39
CA PHE A 132 -11.60 -3.16 -3.46
C PHE A 132 -10.73 -4.14 -2.69
N LEU A 133 -10.68 -3.96 -1.38
CA LEU A 133 -9.79 -4.69 -0.49
C LEU A 133 -10.63 -5.43 0.54
N ILE A 134 -10.15 -6.59 0.99
CA ILE A 134 -10.80 -7.39 2.04
C ILE A 134 -9.83 -7.66 3.19
N GLU A 135 -10.30 -7.48 4.43
CA GLU A 135 -9.54 -7.87 5.62
C GLU A 135 -9.63 -9.39 5.79
N PRO A 136 -8.50 -10.12 5.90
CA PRO A 136 -8.52 -11.59 5.96
C PRO A 136 -9.09 -12.13 7.29
N GLU A 137 -9.14 -11.31 8.35
CA GLU A 137 -9.61 -11.74 9.67
C GLU A 137 -11.10 -11.45 9.88
N THR A 138 -11.56 -10.25 9.52
CA THR A 138 -12.95 -9.84 9.72
C THR A 138 -13.82 -10.02 8.48
N PHE A 139 -13.21 -10.26 7.31
CA PHE A 139 -13.87 -10.28 6.00
C PHE A 139 -14.57 -8.97 5.64
N ASP A 140 -14.20 -7.86 6.31
CA ASP A 140 -14.71 -6.54 5.99
C ASP A 140 -14.13 -6.04 4.67
N GLN A 141 -15.01 -5.53 3.81
CA GLN A 141 -14.63 -4.96 2.53
C GLN A 141 -14.42 -3.45 2.67
N LEU A 142 -13.29 -2.97 2.16
CA LEU A 142 -12.93 -1.56 2.17
C LEU A 142 -12.69 -1.08 0.74
N GLN A 143 -13.28 0.06 0.41
CA GLN A 143 -13.06 0.75 -0.86
C GLN A 143 -12.01 1.83 -0.64
N VAL A 144 -10.90 1.74 -1.38
CA VAL A 144 -9.76 2.64 -1.22
C VAL A 144 -9.42 3.27 -2.57
N PRO A 145 -9.39 4.60 -2.70
CA PRO A 145 -8.98 5.24 -3.94
C PRO A 145 -7.51 4.93 -4.26
N LEU A 146 -7.22 4.63 -5.53
CA LEU A 146 -5.86 4.28 -6.00
C LEU A 146 -4.84 5.40 -5.75
N ASP A 147 -5.30 6.65 -5.67
CA ASP A 147 -4.47 7.81 -5.38
C ASP A 147 -3.73 7.70 -4.03
N LEU A 148 -4.25 6.93 -3.08
CA LEU A 148 -3.60 6.68 -1.79
C LEU A 148 -2.40 5.73 -1.87
N PHE A 149 -2.34 4.90 -2.92
CA PHE A 149 -1.18 4.04 -3.22
C PHE A 149 -0.14 4.75 -4.09
N GLY A 150 -0.47 5.92 -4.67
CA GLY A 150 0.43 6.71 -5.49
C GLY A 150 0.95 5.94 -6.72
N LYS A 151 2.27 5.95 -6.94
CA LYS A 151 2.90 5.23 -8.05
C LYS A 151 2.77 3.71 -7.93
N SER A 152 2.75 3.21 -6.69
CA SER A 152 2.67 1.77 -6.42
C SER A 152 1.32 1.17 -6.80
N ALA A 153 0.31 2.00 -7.09
CA ALA A 153 -1.00 1.56 -7.60
C ALA A 153 -0.89 0.72 -8.87
N ALA A 154 0.09 1.01 -9.75
CA ALA A 154 0.31 0.25 -10.99
C ALA A 154 0.80 -1.19 -10.77
N TYR A 155 1.26 -1.52 -9.56
CA TYR A 155 1.68 -2.86 -9.18
C TYR A 155 0.56 -3.67 -8.49
N LEU A 156 -0.62 -3.07 -8.29
CA LEU A 156 -1.75 -3.78 -7.69
C LEU A 156 -2.23 -4.90 -8.59
N LYS A 157 -2.30 -6.10 -8.02
CA LYS A 157 -2.81 -7.31 -8.64
C LYS A 157 -3.87 -7.92 -7.74
N GLU A 158 -4.77 -8.68 -8.35
CA GLU A 158 -5.74 -9.49 -7.63
C GLU A 158 -5.03 -10.48 -6.70
N GLU A 159 -5.65 -10.80 -5.58
CA GLU A 159 -5.14 -11.68 -4.51
C GLU A 159 -3.84 -11.20 -3.84
N MET A 160 -3.35 -10.01 -4.16
CA MET A 160 -2.14 -9.48 -3.56
C MET A 160 -2.40 -8.93 -2.15
N LYS A 161 -1.52 -9.26 -1.21
CA LYS A 161 -1.54 -8.71 0.14
C LYS A 161 -0.99 -7.28 0.14
N VAL A 162 -1.78 -6.33 0.61
CA VAL A 162 -1.40 -4.91 0.76
C VAL A 162 -1.49 -4.50 2.22
N THR A 163 -0.77 -3.46 2.60
CA THR A 163 -0.82 -2.94 3.97
C THR A 163 -1.43 -1.55 3.96
N LEU A 164 -2.47 -1.34 4.76
CA LEU A 164 -3.13 -0.04 4.92
C LEU A 164 -2.83 0.55 6.28
N GLN A 165 -2.68 1.86 6.30
CA GLN A 165 -2.68 2.69 7.49
C GLN A 165 -4.07 3.29 7.68
N LEU A 166 -4.75 2.91 8.76
CA LEU A 166 -6.10 3.30 9.10
C LEU A 166 -6.09 4.23 10.32
N PHE A 167 -6.91 5.26 10.26
CA PHE A 167 -7.19 6.15 11.37
C PHE A 167 -8.70 6.32 11.53
N ASP A 168 -9.26 5.92 12.67
CA ASP A 168 -10.72 5.90 12.93
C ASP A 168 -11.51 5.26 11.77
N GLY A 169 -10.99 4.17 11.21
CA GLY A 169 -11.59 3.46 10.07
C GLY A 169 -11.39 4.12 8.70
N ARG A 170 -10.74 5.28 8.63
CA ARG A 170 -10.42 5.97 7.37
C ARG A 170 -9.03 5.55 6.84
N PRO A 171 -8.89 5.16 5.56
CA PRO A 171 -7.60 4.85 4.98
C PRO A 171 -6.79 6.13 4.74
N LEU A 172 -5.60 6.20 5.32
CA LEU A 172 -4.67 7.34 5.17
C LEU A 172 -3.65 7.09 4.06
N SER A 173 -3.03 5.92 4.07
CA SER A 173 -2.05 5.53 3.07
C SER A 173 -2.06 4.02 2.85
N GLY A 174 -1.80 3.63 1.61
CA GLY A 174 -1.69 2.22 1.21
C GLY A 174 -0.29 1.92 0.72
N SER A 175 0.27 0.82 1.19
CA SER A 175 1.58 0.32 0.79
C SER A 175 1.45 -1.07 0.16
N VAL A 176 2.13 -1.23 -0.97
CA VAL A 176 2.26 -2.48 -1.70
C VAL A 176 3.53 -3.19 -1.20
N PRO A 177 3.60 -4.54 -1.25
CA PRO A 177 4.83 -5.24 -0.93
C PRO A 177 6.04 -4.70 -1.71
N LYS A 178 7.21 -4.67 -1.07
CA LYS A 178 8.47 -4.20 -1.68
C LYS A 178 8.84 -4.99 -2.93
N HIS A 179 8.42 -6.24 -3.00
CA HIS A 179 8.72 -7.17 -4.08
C HIS A 179 7.42 -7.68 -4.67
N VAL A 180 7.25 -7.47 -5.98
CA VAL A 180 6.07 -7.91 -6.73
C VAL A 180 6.52 -8.75 -7.92
N THR A 181 5.81 -9.84 -8.15
CA THR A 181 6.01 -10.71 -9.31
C THR A 181 5.21 -10.17 -10.50
N CYS A 182 5.89 -9.88 -11.60
CA CYS A 182 5.28 -9.43 -12.86
C CYS A 182 5.69 -10.32 -14.03
N ILE A 183 4.81 -10.39 -15.03
CA ILE A 183 5.06 -11.16 -16.25
C ILE A 183 5.53 -10.20 -17.34
N ILE A 184 6.54 -10.61 -18.10
CA ILE A 184 7.02 -9.84 -19.25
C ILE A 184 6.08 -10.06 -20.43
N LYS A 185 5.46 -8.98 -20.91
CA LYS A 185 4.56 -9.00 -22.07
C LYS A 185 5.34 -8.84 -23.38
N GLU A 186 6.26 -7.87 -23.44
CA GLU A 186 7.03 -7.56 -24.63
C GLU A 186 8.46 -7.17 -24.25
N THR A 187 9.43 -7.57 -25.07
CA THR A 187 10.85 -7.26 -24.84
C THR A 187 11.51 -6.86 -26.15
N GLN A 188 12.50 -5.97 -26.07
CA GLN A 188 13.24 -5.55 -27.26
C GLN A 188 14.08 -6.71 -27.81
N THR A 189 13.70 -7.21 -28.98
CA THR A 189 14.48 -8.21 -29.72
C THR A 189 15.81 -7.58 -30.18
N PRO A 190 16.96 -8.26 -30.00
CA PRO A 190 18.22 -7.75 -30.51
C PRO A 190 18.18 -7.69 -32.04
N MET A 191 18.27 -6.48 -32.60
CA MET A 191 18.46 -6.31 -34.05
C MET A 191 19.85 -6.82 -34.43
N LYS A 192 19.89 -7.84 -35.29
CA LYS A 192 21.14 -8.37 -35.86
C LYS A 192 21.80 -7.24 -36.67
N GLY A 193 22.92 -6.71 -36.19
CA GLY A 193 23.73 -5.74 -36.95
C GLY A 193 24.14 -4.46 -36.22
N VAL A 194 23.62 -4.18 -35.02
CA VAL A 194 24.09 -3.04 -34.20
C VAL A 194 25.13 -3.55 -33.19
N SER A 195 26.40 -3.18 -33.42
CA SER A 195 27.58 -3.70 -32.70
C SER A 195 27.76 -3.17 -31.26
N ALA A 196 26.80 -2.43 -30.72
CA ALA A 196 26.82 -2.02 -29.33
C ALA A 196 25.81 -2.87 -28.57
N THR A 197 26.29 -3.90 -27.86
CA THR A 197 25.45 -4.64 -26.89
C THR A 197 25.00 -3.65 -25.83
N PRO A 198 23.72 -3.25 -25.76
CA PRO A 198 23.27 -2.36 -24.69
C PRO A 198 23.45 -3.09 -23.36
N ARG A 199 23.92 -2.39 -22.32
CA ARG A 199 24.07 -2.98 -20.98
C ARG A 199 22.72 -3.39 -20.38
N TYR A 200 21.66 -2.67 -20.72
CA TYR A 200 20.29 -2.93 -20.24
C TYR A 200 19.30 -3.09 -21.39
N LYS A 201 18.38 -4.04 -21.25
CA LYS A 201 17.23 -4.21 -22.15
C LYS A 201 15.96 -3.68 -21.49
N LYS A 202 15.15 -2.95 -22.27
CA LYS A 202 13.82 -2.52 -21.83
C LYS A 202 12.82 -3.65 -22.08
N ALA A 203 12.05 -3.98 -21.04
CA ALA A 203 10.97 -4.95 -21.08
C ALA A 203 9.68 -4.28 -20.59
N LEU A 204 8.58 -4.52 -21.32
CA LEU A 204 7.24 -4.07 -20.97
C LEU A 204 6.51 -5.19 -20.23
N LEU A 205 5.94 -4.84 -19.08
CA LEU A 205 5.24 -5.75 -18.19
C LEU A 205 3.76 -5.87 -18.55
N ASP A 206 3.12 -6.91 -18.03
CA ASP A 206 1.66 -7.08 -17.99
C ASP A 206 0.91 -5.82 -17.55
N ASN A 207 1.42 -5.13 -16.54
CA ASN A 207 0.82 -3.91 -15.99
C ASN A 207 1.08 -2.64 -16.83
N GLY A 208 1.77 -2.75 -17.97
CA GLY A 208 2.10 -1.63 -18.86
C GLY A 208 3.32 -0.80 -18.44
N LEU A 209 3.95 -1.11 -17.30
CA LEU A 209 5.19 -0.49 -16.87
C LEU A 209 6.38 -1.02 -17.68
N THR A 210 7.42 -0.19 -17.84
CA THR A 210 8.66 -0.57 -18.53
C THR A 210 9.80 -0.67 -17.53
N VAL A 211 10.43 -1.84 -17.44
CA VAL A 211 11.58 -2.11 -16.57
C VAL A 211 12.84 -2.29 -17.41
N GLN A 212 13.97 -1.85 -16.85
CA GLN A 212 15.30 -2.09 -17.43
C GLN A 212 15.92 -3.31 -16.74
N GLY A 213 16.12 -4.38 -17.51
CA GLY A 213 16.73 -5.61 -17.04
C GLY A 213 18.17 -5.77 -17.53
N PRO A 214 18.99 -6.59 -16.84
CA PRO A 214 20.36 -6.88 -17.25
C PRO A 214 20.40 -7.64 -18.58
N THR A 215 21.49 -7.41 -19.33
CA THR A 215 21.75 -8.11 -20.61
C THR A 215 22.82 -9.19 -20.41
N VAL A 216 22.98 -10.08 -21.41
CA VAL A 216 23.92 -11.23 -21.43
C VAL A 216 25.29 -10.97 -20.81
N SER A 217 25.87 -9.77 -20.98
CA SER A 217 27.21 -9.43 -20.51
C SER A 217 27.36 -9.33 -18.98
N ASP A 218 26.27 -9.27 -18.23
CA ASP A 218 26.31 -9.25 -16.77
C ASP A 218 26.23 -10.66 -16.15
N TRP A 219 25.88 -11.68 -16.95
CA TRP A 219 25.85 -13.09 -16.55
C TRP A 219 27.23 -13.80 -16.67
N SER A 220 28.34 -13.04 -16.54
CA SER A 220 29.66 -13.68 -16.43
C SER A 220 29.75 -14.43 -15.08
N PRO A 221 30.13 -15.72 -15.07
CA PRO A 221 30.32 -16.51 -13.85
C PRO A 221 31.22 -15.80 -12.81
N ASP A 222 32.14 -14.97 -13.29
CA ASP A 222 33.13 -14.26 -12.47
C ASP A 222 32.51 -13.20 -11.54
N ARG A 223 31.30 -12.70 -11.83
CA ARG A 223 30.63 -11.65 -11.04
C ARG A 223 29.59 -12.15 -10.04
N ILE A 224 29.20 -13.43 -10.10
CA ILE A 224 28.17 -14.02 -9.20
C ILE A 224 28.77 -14.41 -7.83
N GLY A 225 30.08 -14.25 -7.61
CA GLY A 225 30.69 -14.48 -6.29
C GLY A 225 30.59 -15.93 -5.81
N LEU A 226 30.23 -16.87 -6.69
CA LEU A 226 30.43 -18.30 -6.48
C LEU A 226 31.93 -18.55 -6.61
N LYS A 227 32.66 -18.31 -5.51
CA LYS A 227 34.00 -18.88 -5.36
C LYS A 227 33.82 -20.38 -5.53
N PHE A 228 34.36 -20.90 -6.63
CA PHE A 228 34.48 -22.31 -6.95
C PHE A 228 34.64 -23.14 -5.67
N MET A 229 33.56 -23.78 -5.22
CA MET A 229 33.66 -24.87 -4.28
C MET A 229 34.28 -26.06 -5.00
N ASP A 230 35.12 -26.78 -4.28
CA ASP A 230 36.10 -27.73 -4.75
C ASP A 230 35.64 -28.65 -5.89
N PHE A 231 36.53 -28.79 -6.88
CA PHE A 231 36.40 -29.55 -8.12
C PHE A 231 35.97 -31.02 -7.95
N LYS A 232 35.99 -31.56 -6.73
CA LYS A 232 35.53 -32.93 -6.41
C LYS A 232 34.02 -33.06 -6.28
N VAL A 233 33.30 -32.03 -5.84
CA VAL A 233 31.82 -32.06 -5.78
C VAL A 233 31.20 -31.86 -7.16
N PHE A 234 31.93 -31.18 -8.06
CA PHE A 234 31.50 -30.91 -9.42
C PHE A 234 31.36 -32.20 -10.26
N LEU A 235 32.25 -33.17 -10.09
CA LEU A 235 32.22 -34.40 -10.90
C LEU A 235 31.08 -35.36 -10.48
N PHE A 236 30.71 -35.38 -9.19
CA PHE A 236 29.66 -36.27 -8.69
C PHE A 236 28.24 -35.79 -9.04
N LEU A 237 28.04 -34.49 -9.22
CA LEU A 237 26.77 -33.92 -9.72
C LEU A 237 26.63 -33.99 -11.25
N VAL A 238 27.71 -34.25 -11.98
CA VAL A 238 27.70 -34.31 -13.45
C VAL A 238 27.13 -35.62 -13.99
N GLU A 239 27.17 -36.72 -13.22
CA GLU A 239 26.61 -38.01 -13.67
C GLU A 239 25.09 -38.13 -13.48
N PHE A 240 24.49 -37.38 -12.54
CA PHE A 240 23.03 -37.30 -12.40
C PHE A 240 22.38 -36.19 -13.25
N ALA A 241 23.17 -35.29 -13.85
CA ALA A 241 22.68 -34.11 -14.57
C ALA A 241 22.68 -34.25 -16.11
N HIS A 242 22.66 -35.47 -16.65
CA HIS A 242 22.70 -35.70 -18.09
C HIS A 242 21.36 -35.56 -18.84
N TYR A 243 20.32 -34.90 -18.27
CA TYR A 243 19.11 -34.58 -19.04
C TYR A 243 18.47 -33.20 -18.85
N HIS A 244 18.93 -32.38 -17.92
CA HIS A 244 18.51 -30.98 -17.88
C HIS A 244 19.70 -30.10 -17.49
N CYS A 245 20.60 -29.93 -18.45
CA CYS A 245 21.59 -28.87 -18.40
C CYS A 245 20.83 -27.53 -18.34
N TYR A 246 20.72 -26.97 -17.14
CA TYR A 246 20.19 -25.64 -16.85
C TYR A 246 21.08 -24.58 -17.51
N ARG A 247 21.05 -24.46 -18.84
CA ARG A 247 21.38 -23.21 -19.51
C ARG A 247 20.23 -22.27 -19.20
N VAL A 248 20.35 -21.50 -18.13
CA VAL A 248 19.49 -20.34 -17.92
C VAL A 248 19.68 -19.44 -19.15
N PRO A 249 18.66 -19.21 -19.98
CA PRO A 249 18.80 -18.36 -21.15
C PRO A 249 19.21 -16.97 -20.66
N PRO A 250 20.29 -16.37 -21.20
CA PRO A 250 20.82 -15.10 -20.71
C PRO A 250 19.94 -13.90 -21.10
N TYR A 251 18.71 -14.17 -21.57
CA TYR A 251 17.74 -13.21 -22.06
C TYR A 251 16.48 -13.26 -21.19
N LEU A 252 15.89 -12.08 -20.99
CA LEU A 252 14.51 -11.96 -20.51
C LEU A 252 13.61 -12.22 -21.71
N ASP A 253 12.91 -13.35 -21.68
CA ASP A 253 11.98 -13.76 -22.74
C ASP A 253 10.54 -13.38 -22.38
N VAL A 254 9.70 -13.24 -23.40
CA VAL A 254 8.27 -12.99 -23.22
C VAL A 254 7.63 -14.15 -22.46
N GLY A 255 6.79 -13.85 -21.48
CA GLY A 255 6.13 -14.83 -20.63
C GLY A 255 6.96 -15.31 -19.43
N GLU A 256 8.17 -14.77 -19.21
CA GLU A 256 8.90 -15.02 -17.97
C GLU A 256 8.34 -14.20 -16.79
N GLU A 257 8.31 -14.82 -15.61
CA GLU A 257 8.00 -14.17 -14.34
C GLU A 257 9.26 -13.60 -13.69
N ILE A 258 9.20 -12.32 -13.38
CA ILE A 258 10.29 -11.56 -12.75
C ILE A 258 9.82 -10.86 -11.49
N ILE A 259 10.76 -10.66 -10.57
CA ILE A 259 10.54 -9.94 -9.32
C ILE A 259 11.14 -8.55 -9.47
N ILE A 260 10.32 -7.55 -9.16
CA ILE A 260 10.66 -6.14 -9.28
C ILE A 260 10.53 -5.48 -7.91
N SER A 261 11.40 -4.50 -7.65
CA SER A 261 11.28 -3.59 -6.52
C SER A 261 10.23 -2.51 -6.81
N THR A 262 9.23 -2.35 -5.95
CA THR A 262 8.18 -1.31 -6.10
C THR A 262 8.63 0.10 -5.70
N GLU A 263 9.82 0.23 -5.10
CA GLU A 263 10.38 1.53 -4.67
C GLU A 263 11.13 2.23 -5.82
N ASP A 264 11.91 1.48 -6.60
CA ASP A 264 12.82 2.00 -7.63
C ASP A 264 12.47 1.53 -9.06
N ASP A 265 11.40 0.76 -9.22
CA ASP A 265 11.00 0.07 -10.47
C ASP A 265 12.14 -0.80 -11.04
N SER A 266 13.03 -1.30 -10.18
CA SER A 266 14.25 -2.00 -10.56
C SER A 266 14.05 -3.52 -10.62
N TYR A 267 14.70 -4.15 -11.60
CA TYR A 267 14.74 -5.60 -11.71
C TYR A 267 15.59 -6.21 -10.59
N ILE A 268 15.07 -7.23 -9.91
CA ILE A 268 15.79 -7.97 -8.87
C ILE A 268 16.26 -9.33 -9.40
N SER A 269 15.31 -10.20 -9.75
CA SER A 269 15.61 -11.59 -10.12
C SER A 269 14.46 -12.24 -10.89
N ARG A 270 14.70 -13.43 -11.46
CA ARG A 270 13.65 -14.28 -12.03
C ARG A 270 13.09 -15.20 -10.95
N VAL A 271 11.79 -15.48 -10.99
CA VAL A 271 11.13 -16.38 -10.03
C VAL A 271 11.72 -17.79 -10.08
N LYS A 272 11.92 -18.34 -11.29
CA LYS A 272 12.50 -19.67 -11.49
C LYS A 272 13.92 -19.82 -10.92
N PHE A 273 14.66 -18.72 -10.77
CA PHE A 273 16.03 -18.73 -10.26
C PHE A 273 16.08 -18.89 -8.73
N ILE A 274 15.11 -18.33 -8.01
CA ILE A 274 15.05 -18.44 -6.54
C ILE A 274 14.78 -19.88 -6.10
N TYR A 275 13.90 -20.61 -6.79
CA TYR A 275 13.65 -22.02 -6.47
C TYR A 275 14.91 -22.87 -6.56
N VAL A 276 15.71 -22.68 -7.61
CA VAL A 276 16.98 -23.42 -7.79
C VAL A 276 17.98 -23.06 -6.69
N MET A 277 18.18 -21.78 -6.37
CA MET A 277 19.09 -21.37 -5.29
C MET A 277 18.63 -21.83 -3.91
N SER A 278 17.33 -21.76 -3.62
CA SER A 278 16.77 -22.19 -2.33
C SER A 278 16.91 -23.70 -2.13
N VAL A 279 16.74 -24.51 -3.19
CA VAL A 279 16.96 -25.96 -3.15
C VAL A 279 18.44 -26.28 -2.92
N ILE A 280 19.37 -25.58 -3.59
CA ILE A 280 20.82 -25.77 -3.36
C ILE A 280 21.19 -25.43 -1.92
N LYS A 281 20.64 -24.34 -1.37
CA LYS A 281 20.92 -23.89 0.01
C LYS A 281 20.39 -24.87 1.07
N LEU A 282 19.25 -25.51 0.81
CA LEU A 282 18.68 -26.56 1.67
C LEU A 282 19.47 -27.87 1.56
N GLY A 283 19.98 -28.22 0.38
CA GLY A 283 20.81 -29.42 0.18
C GLY A 283 22.18 -29.34 0.90
N SER A 284 22.74 -28.13 1.04
CA SER A 284 24.01 -27.93 1.77
C SER A 284 23.89 -28.04 3.29
N SER A 285 22.70 -27.86 3.88
CA SER A 285 22.49 -27.97 5.33
C SER A 285 22.26 -29.39 5.84
N SER A 286 22.16 -30.39 4.95
CA SER A 286 21.92 -31.79 5.32
C SER A 286 23.18 -32.67 5.32
N PHE A 287 24.36 -32.10 5.02
CA PHE A 287 25.65 -32.81 5.01
C PHE A 287 26.51 -32.49 6.24
N GLU A 288 25.89 -32.52 7.42
CA GLU A 288 26.62 -32.45 8.69
C GLU A 288 26.00 -33.45 9.68
N CYS A 289 26.25 -34.74 9.46
CA CYS A 289 26.26 -35.80 10.48
C CYS A 289 26.81 -37.09 9.87
N GLN A 290 27.46 -37.90 10.71
CA GLN A 290 28.17 -39.16 10.41
C GLN A 290 29.50 -39.05 9.66
N ASN A 291 30.52 -38.57 10.35
CA ASN A 291 31.80 -39.28 10.38
C ASN A 291 32.12 -39.66 11.83
N HIS A 292 31.76 -40.88 12.22
CA HIS A 292 32.28 -41.55 13.41
C HIS A 292 32.40 -43.04 13.08
N LEU A 293 33.59 -43.60 13.34
CA LEU A 293 34.02 -45.02 13.21
C LEU A 293 34.27 -45.43 11.74
N ASP A 294 35.46 -45.85 11.30
CA ASP A 294 36.60 -46.53 11.95
C ASP A 294 37.98 -45.95 11.53
#